data_AF-A0A7C2PME6-F1
#
_entry.id   AF-A0A7C2PME6-F1
#
_cell.length_a   1.000
_cell.length_b   1.000
_cell.length_c   1.000
_cell.angle_alpha   90.00
_cell.angle_beta   90.00
_cell.angle_gamma   90.00
#
_symmetry.space_group_name_H-M   'P 1'
#
loop_
_entity.id
_entity.type
_entity.pdbx_description
1 polymer ?
#
loop_
_entity_poly.entity_id
_entity_poly.type
_entity_poly.pdbx_seq_one_letter_code
_entity_poly.pdbx_strand_id
1 'polypeptide(L)'
;KKIMYLADARLREAGARENAELTFYPNGSNMFGVKEYHDAIVNQFEARDMKWNYRHNLVAVDPEKKIATFSRHWEEKGEWDEDLEEYSIVPRSEKVEKPYDFMHITPAQVAPEEIANSPVGSGKGWVPVKKETLQHVKYPNIFALGDIVAVPMGKTGGSARKQYKVVIENLIAVMEGREPKAEYDGYTVCPLITSLSTIMLAEFNWTGKPTPSFPLDPTQERWIWWLLKVYGLKPMTQYGMLSGRA
;
A
#
# COMPACT_ATOMS: atom_id res chain seq x y z
N LYS A 1 0.07 4.35 -9.53
CA LYS A 1 0.85 5.55 -9.14
C LYS A 1 2.30 5.54 -9.65
N LYS A 2 3.26 4.83 -9.02
CA LYS A 2 4.70 4.90 -9.38
C LYS A 2 4.98 4.77 -10.88
N ILE A 3 4.38 3.78 -11.55
CA ILE A 3 4.52 3.57 -12.99
C ILE A 3 3.95 4.71 -13.84
N MET A 4 2.90 5.38 -13.37
CA MET A 4 2.25 6.49 -14.08
C MET A 4 3.12 7.75 -14.03
N TYR A 5 3.79 8.03 -12.91
CA TYR A 5 4.81 9.08 -12.85
C TYR A 5 5.99 8.80 -13.80
N LEU A 6 6.43 7.55 -13.88
CA LEU A 6 7.49 7.15 -14.81
C LEU A 6 7.04 7.27 -16.28
N ALA A 7 5.79 6.90 -16.58
CA ALA A 7 5.20 7.06 -17.91
C ALA A 7 5.09 8.55 -18.29
N ASP A 8 4.58 9.41 -17.41
CA ASP A 8 4.54 10.87 -17.59
C ASP A 8 5.94 11.43 -17.89
N ALA A 9 6.94 11.06 -17.08
CA ALA A 9 8.30 11.53 -17.25
C ALA A 9 8.91 11.08 -18.60
N ARG A 10 8.66 9.85 -19.03
CA ARG A 10 9.13 9.32 -20.31
C ARG A 10 8.43 9.95 -21.51
N LEU A 11 7.12 10.21 -21.40
CA LEU A 11 6.38 10.92 -22.44
C LEU A 11 6.87 12.36 -22.60
N ARG A 12 7.20 13.04 -21.48
CA ARG A 12 7.79 14.38 -21.52
C ARG A 12 9.18 14.38 -22.13
N GLU A 13 10.05 13.43 -21.76
CA GLU A 13 11.37 13.24 -22.36
C GLU A 13 11.30 13.01 -23.88
N ALA A 14 10.29 12.27 -24.34
CA ALA A 14 10.04 12.01 -25.76
C ALA A 14 9.30 13.16 -26.50
N GLY A 15 8.92 14.24 -25.83
CA GLY A 15 8.12 15.32 -26.42
C GLY A 15 6.69 14.90 -26.82
N ALA A 16 6.17 13.81 -26.26
CA ALA A 16 4.89 13.19 -26.64
C ALA A 16 3.79 13.31 -25.58
N ARG A 17 4.02 14.05 -24.48
CA ARG A 17 3.08 14.14 -23.35
C ARG A 17 1.70 14.71 -23.74
N GLU A 18 1.66 15.67 -24.66
CA GLU A 18 0.41 16.26 -25.15
C GLU A 18 -0.44 15.27 -25.95
N ASN A 19 0.16 14.18 -26.45
CA ASN A 19 -0.53 13.15 -27.23
C ASN A 19 -1.13 12.03 -26.36
N ALA A 20 -1.07 12.14 -25.03
CA ALA A 20 -1.47 11.08 -24.11
C ALA A 20 -2.28 11.63 -22.93
N GLU A 21 -3.42 11.01 -22.65
CA GLU A 21 -4.14 11.19 -21.39
C GLU A 21 -3.72 10.09 -20.41
N LEU A 22 -3.26 10.48 -19.21
CA LEU A 22 -2.89 9.54 -18.16
C LEU A 22 -3.96 9.56 -17.06
N THR A 23 -4.68 8.45 -16.91
CA THR A 23 -5.78 8.34 -15.94
C THR A 23 -5.58 7.18 -14.97
N PHE A 24 -5.65 7.47 -13.67
CA PHE A 24 -5.53 6.47 -12.60
C PHE A 24 -6.91 6.06 -12.05
N TYR A 25 -7.21 4.76 -12.05
CA TYR A 25 -8.46 4.20 -11.53
C TYR A 25 -8.21 3.37 -10.26
N PRO A 26 -8.09 3.98 -9.07
CA PRO A 26 -8.01 3.24 -7.82
C PRO A 26 -9.38 2.73 -7.34
N ASN A 27 -9.38 1.55 -6.72
CA ASN A 27 -10.56 1.02 -6.03
C ASN A 27 -10.94 1.85 -4.78
N GLY A 28 -9.98 2.52 -4.15
CA GLY A 28 -10.22 3.35 -2.96
C GLY A 28 -10.76 4.74 -3.29
N SER A 29 -11.16 5.46 -2.23
CA SER A 29 -11.62 6.85 -2.28
C SER A 29 -10.50 7.90 -2.21
N ASN A 30 -9.25 7.46 -2.01
CA ASN A 30 -8.10 8.33 -1.70
C ASN A 30 -6.84 7.93 -2.48
N MET A 31 -5.95 8.89 -2.74
CA MET A 31 -4.62 8.64 -3.34
C MET A 31 -3.66 7.93 -2.39
N PHE A 32 -3.76 8.21 -1.09
CA PHE A 32 -2.94 7.62 -0.04
C PHE A 32 -3.71 7.57 1.27
N GLY A 33 -3.34 6.67 2.18
CA GLY A 33 -4.04 6.48 3.46
C GLY A 33 -3.71 7.53 4.54
N VAL A 34 -2.61 8.25 4.38
CA VAL A 34 -2.17 9.36 5.25
C VAL A 34 -2.44 10.67 4.53
N LYS A 35 -3.11 11.61 5.20
CA LYS A 35 -3.66 12.83 4.61
C LYS A 35 -2.56 13.69 3.94
N GLU A 36 -1.45 13.91 4.62
CA GLU A 36 -0.36 14.76 4.13
C GLU A 36 0.24 14.21 2.82
N TYR A 37 0.38 12.89 2.70
CA TYR A 37 0.83 12.25 1.47
C TYR A 37 -0.26 12.19 0.41
N HIS A 38 -1.53 12.07 0.80
CA HIS A 38 -2.67 12.17 -0.12
C HIS A 38 -2.67 13.53 -0.81
N ASP A 39 -2.65 14.61 -0.02
CA ASP A 39 -2.69 15.99 -0.53
C ASP A 39 -1.48 16.27 -1.45
N ALA A 40 -0.28 15.83 -1.04
CA ALA A 40 0.92 15.95 -1.85
C ALA A 40 0.78 15.22 -3.20
N ILE A 41 0.22 14.00 -3.22
CA ILE A 41 -0.01 13.25 -4.47
C ILE A 41 -1.07 13.94 -5.35
N VAL A 42 -2.14 14.46 -4.78
CA VAL A 42 -3.18 15.19 -5.53
C VAL A 42 -2.56 16.41 -6.22
N ASN A 43 -1.83 17.25 -5.48
CA ASN A 43 -1.13 18.41 -6.03
C ASN A 43 -0.15 18.00 -7.15
N GLN A 44 0.55 16.88 -6.96
CA GLN A 44 1.47 16.33 -7.97
C GLN A 44 0.77 15.85 -9.23
N PHE A 45 -0.45 15.29 -9.11
CA PHE A 45 -1.27 14.86 -10.23
C PHE A 45 -1.81 16.07 -11.00
N GLU A 46 -2.36 17.06 -10.30
CA GLU A 46 -2.85 18.30 -10.89
C GLU A 46 -1.74 19.05 -11.65
N ALA A 47 -0.56 19.22 -11.03
CA ALA A 47 0.58 19.90 -11.64
C ALA A 47 1.12 19.21 -12.91
N ARG A 48 0.83 17.92 -13.09
CA ARG A 48 1.28 17.12 -14.25
C ARG A 48 0.15 16.77 -15.21
N ASP A 49 -1.03 17.36 -15.03
CA ASP A 49 -2.24 17.07 -15.80
C ASP A 49 -2.59 15.57 -15.84
N MET A 50 -2.40 14.89 -14.71
CA MET A 50 -2.72 13.47 -14.55
C MET A 50 -4.11 13.33 -13.93
N LYS A 51 -5.01 12.58 -14.57
CA LYS A 51 -6.40 12.41 -14.13
C LYS A 51 -6.55 11.21 -13.21
N TRP A 52 -7.64 11.17 -12.45
CA TRP A 52 -7.98 10.03 -11.62
C TRP A 52 -9.48 9.89 -11.41
N ASN A 53 -9.92 8.66 -11.13
CA ASN A 53 -11.31 8.34 -10.82
C ASN A 53 -11.36 7.34 -9.67
N TYR A 54 -11.79 7.80 -8.49
CA TYR A 54 -11.88 6.98 -7.28
C TYR A 54 -13.01 5.95 -7.33
N ARG A 55 -12.93 4.94 -6.46
CA ARG A 55 -13.94 3.90 -6.30
C ARG A 55 -14.21 3.11 -7.60
N HIS A 56 -13.17 2.86 -8.37
CA HIS A 56 -13.23 2.05 -9.60
C HIS A 56 -12.40 0.78 -9.42
N ASN A 57 -13.05 -0.38 -9.41
CA ASN A 57 -12.37 -1.68 -9.42
C ASN A 57 -12.36 -2.25 -10.83
N LEU A 58 -11.20 -2.63 -11.39
CA LEU A 58 -11.15 -3.29 -12.69
C LEU A 58 -11.76 -4.69 -12.58
N VAL A 59 -12.72 -5.02 -13.45
CA VAL A 59 -13.43 -6.32 -13.43
C VAL A 59 -13.32 -7.11 -14.74
N ALA A 60 -13.07 -6.44 -15.86
CA ALA A 60 -12.82 -7.11 -17.13
C ALA A 60 -11.91 -6.27 -18.04
N VAL A 61 -11.24 -6.95 -18.95
CA VAL A 61 -10.41 -6.34 -20.00
C VAL A 61 -10.72 -7.06 -21.30
N ASP A 62 -11.10 -6.30 -22.32
CA ASP A 62 -11.21 -6.73 -23.71
C ASP A 62 -9.99 -6.19 -24.47
N PRO A 63 -8.96 -7.02 -24.76
CA PRO A 63 -7.76 -6.58 -25.46
C PRO A 63 -7.97 -6.29 -26.94
N GLU A 64 -8.94 -6.96 -27.59
CA GLU A 64 -9.20 -6.77 -29.02
C GLU A 64 -9.84 -5.42 -29.27
N LYS A 65 -10.84 -5.05 -28.45
CA LYS A 65 -11.49 -3.73 -28.52
C LYS A 65 -10.73 -2.65 -27.76
N LYS A 66 -9.71 -3.05 -27.00
CA LYS A 66 -8.97 -2.20 -26.06
C LYS A 66 -9.87 -1.46 -25.07
N ILE A 67 -10.79 -2.19 -24.44
CA ILE A 67 -11.74 -1.66 -23.45
C ILE A 67 -11.47 -2.28 -22.09
N ALA A 68 -11.37 -1.44 -21.07
CA ALA A 68 -11.32 -1.84 -19.67
C ALA A 68 -12.69 -1.58 -19.02
N THR A 69 -13.27 -2.60 -18.38
CA THR A 69 -14.53 -2.48 -17.65
C THR A 69 -14.24 -2.39 -16.16
N PHE A 70 -14.69 -1.30 -15.54
CA PHE A 70 -14.59 -1.06 -14.12
C PHE A 70 -15.95 -1.23 -13.45
N SER A 71 -15.98 -1.81 -12.26
CA SER A 71 -17.09 -1.66 -11.32
C SER A 71 -16.86 -0.40 -10.52
N ARG A 72 -17.55 0.68 -10.89
CA ARG A 72 -17.59 1.91 -10.10
C ARG A 72 -18.56 1.71 -8.95
N HIS A 73 -18.17 2.01 -7.73
CA HIS A 73 -19.00 1.84 -6.54
C HIS A 73 -19.12 3.11 -5.72
N TRP A 74 -20.24 3.24 -5.00
CA TRP A 74 -20.49 4.34 -4.07
C TRP A 74 -21.48 3.89 -3.00
N GLU A 75 -21.63 4.74 -1.99
CA GLU A 75 -22.52 4.52 -0.86
C GLU A 75 -23.60 5.60 -0.91
N GLU A 76 -24.85 5.17 -0.84
CA GLU A 76 -26.01 6.06 -0.76
C GLU A 76 -26.58 6.07 0.65
N LYS A 77 -27.08 7.25 1.05
CA LYS A 77 -27.77 7.44 2.31
C LYS A 77 -29.14 6.78 2.22
N GLY A 78 -29.35 5.74 3.02
CA GLY A 78 -30.58 4.97 3.12
C GLY A 78 -31.54 5.55 4.15
N GLU A 79 -32.42 4.69 4.68
CA GLU A 79 -33.38 5.04 5.72
C GLU A 79 -32.69 5.41 7.03
N TRP A 80 -33.29 6.34 7.77
CA TRP A 80 -32.87 6.70 9.11
C TRP A 80 -33.26 5.58 10.08
N ASP A 81 -32.30 5.12 10.85
CA ASP A 81 -32.50 4.19 11.95
C ASP A 81 -32.60 5.03 13.24
N GLU A 82 -33.81 5.08 13.81
CA GLU A 82 -34.05 5.84 15.04
C GLU A 82 -33.35 5.23 16.26
N ASP A 83 -33.12 3.90 16.27
CA ASP A 83 -32.48 3.21 17.39
C ASP A 83 -30.96 3.40 17.37
N LEU A 84 -30.37 3.51 16.18
CA LEU A 84 -28.93 3.74 16.00
C LEU A 84 -28.55 5.21 15.80
N GLU A 85 -29.54 6.10 15.69
CA GLU A 85 -29.37 7.53 15.38
C GLU A 85 -28.46 7.77 14.16
N GLU A 86 -28.55 6.90 13.15
CA GLU A 86 -27.76 6.99 11.93
C GLU A 86 -28.56 6.60 10.69
N TYR A 87 -28.11 7.04 9.52
CA TYR A 87 -28.69 6.58 8.27
C TYR A 87 -28.04 5.26 7.86
N SER A 88 -28.86 4.29 7.48
CA SER A 88 -28.37 3.08 6.81
C SER A 88 -27.57 3.45 5.55
N ILE A 89 -26.57 2.64 5.22
CA ILE A 89 -25.73 2.85 4.05
C ILE A 89 -26.07 1.78 3.01
N VAL A 90 -26.52 2.20 1.83
CA VAL A 90 -26.84 1.31 0.71
C VAL A 90 -25.68 1.30 -0.28
N PRO A 91 -24.95 0.17 -0.43
CA PRO A 91 -23.88 0.08 -1.42
C PRO A 91 -24.48 -0.02 -2.83
N ARG A 92 -23.94 0.79 -3.74
CA ARG A 92 -24.29 0.79 -5.17
C ARG A 92 -23.06 0.52 -6.02
N SER A 93 -23.30 -0.04 -7.20
CA SER A 93 -22.25 -0.17 -8.21
C SER A 93 -22.83 -0.13 -9.62
N GLU A 94 -22.02 0.35 -10.55
CA GLU A 94 -22.31 0.35 -11.98
C GLU A 94 -21.07 -0.08 -12.77
N LYS A 95 -21.29 -0.66 -13.95
CA LYS A 95 -20.19 -0.96 -14.87
C LYS A 95 -19.88 0.28 -15.72
N VAL A 96 -18.62 0.65 -15.75
CA VAL A 96 -18.10 1.77 -16.55
C VAL A 96 -17.03 1.23 -17.48
N GLU A 97 -17.21 1.46 -18.79
CA GLU A 97 -16.23 1.09 -19.80
C GLU A 97 -15.33 2.27 -20.14
N LYS A 98 -14.03 2.00 -20.30
CA LYS A 98 -13.02 2.99 -20.66
C LYS A 98 -12.08 2.42 -21.74
N PRO A 99 -11.91 3.11 -22.88
CA PRO A 99 -10.91 2.72 -23.87
C PRO A 99 -9.50 2.94 -23.31
N TYR A 100 -8.52 2.18 -23.79
CA TYR A 100 -7.12 2.38 -23.46
C TYR A 100 -6.21 2.08 -24.65
N ASP A 101 -5.05 2.75 -24.73
CA ASP A 101 -3.98 2.37 -25.65
C ASP A 101 -2.85 1.61 -24.95
N PHE A 102 -2.61 1.99 -23.70
CA PHE A 102 -1.68 1.34 -22.79
C PHE A 102 -2.35 1.20 -21.43
N MET A 103 -2.24 0.02 -20.81
CA MET A 103 -2.80 -0.23 -19.49
C MET A 103 -1.80 -0.97 -18.61
N HIS A 104 -1.58 -0.43 -17.42
CA HIS A 104 -0.86 -1.12 -16.36
C HIS A 104 -1.86 -1.61 -15.29
N ILE A 105 -2.00 -2.92 -15.15
CA ILE A 105 -2.87 -3.54 -14.16
C ILE A 105 -2.07 -3.86 -12.90
N THR A 106 -2.55 -3.40 -11.74
CA THR A 106 -2.13 -3.98 -10.46
C THR A 106 -3.07 -5.15 -10.18
N PRO A 107 -2.58 -6.40 -10.13
CA PRO A 107 -3.46 -7.55 -9.93
C PRO A 107 -4.09 -7.51 -8.53
N ALA A 108 -5.27 -8.14 -8.40
CA ALA A 108 -5.83 -8.43 -7.08
C ALA A 108 -4.86 -9.36 -6.33
N GLN A 109 -4.57 -9.02 -5.08
CA GLN A 109 -3.65 -9.76 -4.23
C GLN A 109 -4.43 -10.47 -3.14
N VAL A 110 -4.19 -11.76 -2.98
CA VAL A 110 -4.79 -12.61 -1.94
C VAL A 110 -3.68 -13.32 -1.17
N ALA A 111 -4.00 -13.82 0.03
CA ALA A 111 -3.10 -14.69 0.76
C ALA A 111 -2.92 -16.02 0.00
N PRO A 112 -1.76 -16.69 0.15
CA PRO A 112 -1.58 -18.07 -0.32
C PRO A 112 -2.65 -19.00 0.23
N GLU A 113 -3.19 -19.87 -0.63
CA GLU A 113 -4.32 -20.75 -0.29
C GLU A 113 -3.99 -21.70 0.86
N GLU A 114 -2.76 -22.18 0.94
CA GLU A 114 -2.28 -23.08 1.99
C GLU A 114 -2.36 -22.42 3.37
N ILE A 115 -2.20 -21.10 3.45
CA ILE A 115 -2.37 -20.35 4.69
C ILE A 115 -3.84 -20.03 4.91
N ALA A 116 -4.53 -19.53 3.90
CA ALA A 116 -5.92 -19.12 3.99
C ALA A 116 -6.85 -20.25 4.44
N ASN A 117 -6.60 -21.47 3.94
CA ASN A 117 -7.40 -22.67 4.24
C ASN A 117 -6.89 -23.45 5.47
N SER A 118 -5.82 -22.99 6.13
CA SER A 118 -5.27 -23.66 7.31
C SER A 118 -5.90 -23.16 8.62
N PRO A 119 -5.70 -23.88 9.74
CA PRO A 119 -6.10 -23.40 11.06
C PRO A 119 -5.44 -22.08 11.51
N VAL A 120 -4.32 -21.68 10.89
CA VAL A 120 -3.61 -20.43 11.20
C VAL A 120 -4.09 -19.24 10.37
N GLY A 121 -4.89 -19.48 9.33
CA GLY A 121 -5.55 -18.44 8.56
C GLY A 121 -6.77 -17.87 9.28
N SER A 122 -7.04 -16.59 9.09
CA SER A 122 -8.31 -15.97 9.44
C SER A 122 -9.35 -16.21 8.33
N GLY A 123 -10.63 -15.91 8.59
CA GLY A 123 -11.67 -15.94 7.55
C GLY A 123 -11.43 -14.99 6.37
N LYS A 124 -10.47 -14.05 6.47
CA LYS A 124 -10.01 -13.18 5.37
C LYS A 124 -8.76 -13.71 4.66
N GLY A 125 -8.28 -14.91 5.02
CA GLY A 125 -7.13 -15.61 4.43
C GLY A 125 -5.76 -15.25 5.02
N TRP A 126 -5.64 -14.15 5.77
CA TRP A 126 -4.38 -13.69 6.36
C TRP A 126 -4.13 -14.31 7.75
N VAL A 127 -2.88 -14.32 8.22
CA VAL A 127 -2.54 -14.82 9.57
C VAL A 127 -2.90 -13.77 10.62
N PRO A 128 -3.86 -14.05 11.52
CA PRO A 128 -4.27 -13.11 12.56
C PRO A 128 -3.23 -13.07 13.68
N VAL A 129 -2.65 -11.89 13.90
CA VAL A 129 -1.64 -11.63 14.93
C VAL A 129 -2.06 -10.49 15.83
N LYS A 130 -1.53 -10.46 17.06
CA LYS A 130 -1.49 -9.24 17.87
C LYS A 130 -0.57 -8.25 17.14
N LYS A 131 -1.09 -7.06 16.79
CA LYS A 131 -0.39 -6.14 15.86
C LYS A 131 0.95 -5.63 16.42
N GLU A 132 1.08 -5.55 17.74
CA GLU A 132 2.29 -5.13 18.43
C GLU A 132 3.30 -6.26 18.52
N THR A 133 2.93 -7.44 19.02
CA THR A 133 3.91 -8.52 19.29
C THR A 133 4.14 -9.44 18.09
N LEU A 134 3.26 -9.38 17.08
CA LEU A 134 3.24 -10.25 15.90
C LEU A 134 3.09 -11.75 16.22
N GLN A 135 2.66 -12.06 17.44
CA GLN A 135 2.27 -13.39 17.88
C GLN A 135 0.85 -13.71 17.41
N HIS A 136 0.61 -14.94 16.97
CA HIS A 136 -0.70 -15.40 16.55
C HIS A 136 -1.73 -15.25 17.68
N VAL A 137 -2.93 -14.79 17.37
CA VAL A 137 -3.95 -14.47 18.39
C VAL A 137 -4.43 -15.71 19.17
N LYS A 138 -4.43 -16.88 18.53
CA LYS A 138 -4.87 -18.17 19.09
C LYS A 138 -3.74 -19.11 19.51
N TYR A 139 -2.59 -19.07 18.83
CA TYR A 139 -1.54 -20.09 18.96
C TYR A 139 -0.27 -19.43 19.51
N PRO A 140 0.05 -19.58 20.80
CA PRO A 140 1.12 -18.81 21.44
C PRO A 140 2.53 -19.14 20.91
N ASN A 141 2.69 -20.28 20.25
CA ASN A 141 3.93 -20.75 19.62
C ASN A 141 4.04 -20.38 18.12
N ILE A 142 3.12 -19.56 17.59
CA ILE A 142 3.12 -19.15 16.18
C ILE A 142 3.34 -17.64 16.11
N PHE A 143 4.24 -17.23 15.23
CA PHE A 143 4.54 -15.84 14.90
C PHE A 143 4.52 -15.66 13.37
N ALA A 144 4.20 -14.46 12.91
CA ALA A 144 4.19 -14.16 11.49
C ALA A 144 4.65 -12.72 11.22
N LEU A 145 5.21 -12.46 10.04
CA LEU A 145 5.61 -11.14 9.58
C LEU A 145 5.47 -11.03 8.05
N GLY A 146 5.62 -9.83 7.52
CA GLY A 146 5.57 -9.52 6.10
C GLY A 146 4.14 -9.44 5.57
N ASP A 147 3.97 -9.75 4.29
CA ASP A 147 2.69 -9.52 3.61
C ASP A 147 1.58 -10.47 4.08
N ILE A 148 1.91 -11.57 4.76
CA ILE A 148 0.93 -12.57 5.20
C ILE A 148 0.16 -12.15 6.46
N VAL A 149 0.69 -11.21 7.25
CA VAL A 149 0.06 -10.81 8.51
C VAL A 149 -1.20 -9.98 8.30
N ALA A 150 -2.22 -10.25 9.12
CA ALA A 150 -3.50 -9.54 9.14
C ALA A 150 -3.41 -8.21 9.92
N VAL A 151 -2.47 -7.34 9.53
CA VAL A 151 -2.33 -5.98 10.07
C VAL A 151 -2.90 -4.95 9.08
N PRO A 152 -3.43 -3.81 9.56
CA PRO A 152 -4.16 -2.85 8.71
C PRO A 152 -3.27 -2.16 7.65
N MET A 153 -1.96 -2.08 7.91
CA MET A 153 -0.96 -1.57 6.98
C MET A 153 0.40 -2.21 7.24
N GLY A 154 1.34 -2.04 6.32
CA GLY A 154 2.71 -2.54 6.47
C GLY A 154 3.06 -3.77 5.62
N LYS A 155 2.42 -3.92 4.46
CA LYS A 155 2.82 -4.89 3.43
C LYS A 155 3.92 -4.29 2.55
N THR A 156 5.08 -4.02 3.15
CA THR A 156 6.26 -3.43 2.51
C THR A 156 7.54 -4.07 3.03
N GLY A 157 8.61 -4.07 2.22
CA GLY A 157 9.92 -4.56 2.67
C GLY A 157 10.47 -3.79 3.89
N GLY A 158 10.17 -2.50 4.01
CA GLY A 158 10.59 -1.71 5.18
C GLY A 158 9.82 -2.06 6.46
N SER A 159 8.55 -2.46 6.34
CA SER A 159 7.79 -3.05 7.44
C SER A 159 8.33 -4.41 7.83
N ALA A 160 8.57 -5.30 6.85
CA ALA A 160 9.15 -6.61 7.12
C ALA A 160 10.49 -6.51 7.88
N ARG A 161 11.33 -5.51 7.56
CA ARG A 161 12.56 -5.21 8.30
C ARG A 161 12.31 -4.92 9.78
N LYS A 162 11.32 -4.09 10.10
CA LYS A 162 11.00 -3.73 11.50
C LYS A 162 10.28 -4.86 12.23
N GLN A 163 9.38 -5.55 11.55
CA GLN A 163 8.66 -6.71 12.07
C GLN A 163 9.61 -7.86 12.42
N TYR A 164 10.63 -8.11 11.61
CA TYR A 164 11.63 -9.17 11.84
C TYR A 164 12.24 -9.08 13.25
N LYS A 165 12.70 -7.89 13.64
CA LYS A 165 13.29 -7.67 14.97
C LYS A 165 12.33 -8.04 16.09
N VAL A 166 11.08 -7.58 15.99
CA VAL A 166 10.04 -7.84 16.99
C VAL A 166 9.69 -9.33 17.07
N VAL A 167 9.54 -10.00 15.93
CA VAL A 167 9.26 -11.45 15.89
C VAL A 167 10.39 -12.24 16.55
N ILE A 168 11.65 -11.96 16.23
CA ILE A 168 12.78 -12.71 16.78
C ILE A 168 12.89 -12.51 18.29
N GLU A 169 12.79 -11.27 18.77
CA GLU A 169 12.86 -10.98 20.21
C GLU A 169 11.73 -11.68 20.98
N ASN A 170 10.50 -11.65 20.46
CA ASN A 170 9.36 -12.30 21.10
C ASN A 170 9.39 -13.83 20.99
N LEU A 171 9.88 -14.37 19.87
CA LEU A 171 10.04 -15.82 19.70
C LEU A 171 11.05 -16.37 20.70
N ILE A 172 12.21 -15.72 20.84
CA ILE A 172 13.24 -16.10 21.83
C ILE A 172 12.67 -16.00 23.25
N ALA A 173 11.95 -14.92 23.58
CA ALA A 173 11.32 -14.77 24.89
C ALA A 173 10.38 -15.95 25.19
N VAL A 174 9.50 -16.33 24.26
CA VAL A 174 8.58 -17.46 24.44
C VAL A 174 9.33 -18.79 24.56
N MET A 175 10.39 -19.02 23.78
CA MET A 175 11.23 -20.22 23.89
C MET A 175 11.90 -20.35 25.26
N GLU A 176 12.22 -19.24 25.91
CA GLU A 176 12.80 -19.18 27.25
C GLU A 176 11.74 -19.13 28.37
N GLY A 177 10.45 -19.27 28.05
CA GLY A 177 9.35 -19.19 29.02
C GLY A 177 9.06 -17.78 29.54
N ARG A 178 9.54 -16.74 28.84
CA ARG A 178 9.30 -15.32 29.16
C ARG A 178 8.15 -14.76 28.33
N GLU A 179 7.54 -13.68 28.82
CA GLU A 179 6.50 -12.96 28.09
C GLU A 179 7.07 -12.19 26.88
N PRO A 180 6.37 -12.18 25.73
CA PRO A 180 6.76 -11.41 24.55
C PRO A 180 6.44 -9.91 24.76
N LYS A 181 7.47 -9.09 24.96
CA LYS A 181 7.35 -7.65 25.29
C LYS A 181 7.81 -6.71 24.17
N ALA A 182 8.43 -7.23 23.10
CA ALA A 182 8.81 -6.39 21.98
C ALA A 182 7.56 -5.96 21.20
N GLU A 183 7.50 -4.68 20.83
CA GLU A 183 6.33 -4.09 20.16
C GLU A 183 6.71 -3.48 18.81
N TYR A 184 5.90 -3.81 17.80
CA TYR A 184 5.91 -3.20 16.48
C TYR A 184 4.95 -2.01 16.45
N ASP A 185 5.50 -0.83 16.20
CA ASP A 185 4.78 0.45 16.18
C ASP A 185 4.02 0.72 14.87
N GLY A 186 4.11 -0.21 13.91
CA GLY A 186 3.46 -0.08 12.61
C GLY A 186 4.28 0.58 11.53
N TYR A 187 5.57 0.83 11.77
CA TYR A 187 6.43 1.48 10.80
C TYR A 187 6.35 0.85 9.42
N THR A 188 6.06 1.69 8.44
CA THR A 188 6.08 1.35 7.02
C THR A 188 6.65 2.48 6.21
N VAL A 189 7.23 2.14 5.06
CA VAL A 189 7.84 3.11 4.15
C VAL A 189 7.45 2.79 2.72
N CYS A 190 7.03 3.82 1.99
CA CYS A 190 6.73 3.74 0.58
C CYS A 190 7.52 4.82 -0.17
N PRO A 191 8.68 4.47 -0.76
CA PRO A 191 9.40 5.39 -1.62
C PRO A 191 8.67 5.49 -2.96
N LEU A 192 7.87 6.55 -3.09
CA LEU A 192 7.05 6.87 -4.24
C LEU A 192 7.93 7.53 -5.29
N ILE A 193 8.23 6.81 -6.37
CA ILE A 193 8.88 7.42 -7.53
C ILE A 193 7.91 8.41 -8.15
N THR A 194 8.35 9.66 -8.29
CA THR A 194 7.57 10.77 -8.82
C THR A 194 8.15 11.35 -10.12
N SER A 195 9.38 10.97 -10.49
CA SER A 195 9.98 11.21 -11.81
C SER A 195 11.14 10.23 -12.09
N LEU A 196 11.92 10.47 -13.15
CA LEU A 196 13.16 9.74 -13.45
C LEU A 196 14.35 10.11 -12.53
N SER A 197 14.18 11.09 -11.65
CA SER A 197 15.25 11.57 -10.78
C SER A 197 14.79 11.93 -9.37
N THR A 198 13.49 11.88 -9.06
CA THR A 198 12.93 12.28 -7.77
C THR A 198 11.99 11.24 -7.17
N ILE A 199 11.95 11.24 -5.84
CA ILE A 199 11.10 10.38 -5.02
C ILE A 199 10.51 11.20 -3.88
N MET A 200 9.25 10.93 -3.53
CA MET A 200 8.66 11.31 -2.25
C MET A 200 8.77 10.12 -1.30
N LEU A 201 9.46 10.29 -0.17
CA LEU A 201 9.70 9.22 0.80
C LEU A 201 8.60 9.22 1.88
N ALA A 202 7.54 8.46 1.64
CA ALA A 202 6.43 8.39 2.58
C ALA A 202 6.71 7.37 3.69
N GLU A 203 6.93 7.84 4.92
CA GLU A 203 7.09 7.04 6.14
C GLU A 203 5.95 7.34 7.11
N PHE A 204 5.38 6.31 7.74
CA PHE A 204 4.27 6.43 8.68
C PHE A 204 4.15 5.17 9.54
N ASN A 205 3.35 5.24 10.60
CA ASN A 205 3.11 4.13 11.54
C ASN A 205 1.65 4.11 12.03
N TRP A 206 1.34 3.38 13.11
CA TRP A 206 -0.04 3.25 13.63
C TRP A 206 -0.75 4.57 13.93
N THR A 207 0.00 5.67 14.15
CA THR A 207 -0.60 7.00 14.39
C THR A 207 -1.33 7.57 13.17
N GLY A 208 -1.10 7.02 11.98
CA GLY A 208 -1.67 7.55 10.74
C GLY A 208 -1.06 8.89 10.31
N LYS A 209 0.09 9.27 10.89
CA LYS A 209 0.82 10.50 10.58
C LYS A 209 2.19 10.21 9.97
N PRO A 210 2.79 11.18 9.26
CA PRO A 210 4.18 11.08 8.81
C PRO A 210 5.16 10.82 9.97
N THR A 211 6.07 9.85 9.79
CA THR A 211 7.15 9.53 10.74
C THR A 211 8.50 9.50 10.02
N PRO A 212 9.00 10.64 9.53
CA PRO A 212 10.21 10.67 8.71
C PRO A 212 11.44 10.26 9.52
N SER A 213 12.28 9.41 8.92
CA SER A 213 13.57 9.01 9.50
C SER A 213 14.63 10.11 9.44
N PHE A 214 14.39 11.15 8.63
CA PHE A 214 15.32 12.25 8.40
C PHE A 214 14.62 13.60 8.66
N PRO A 215 15.35 14.65 9.09
CA PRO A 215 14.79 15.97 9.38
C PRO A 215 14.51 16.77 8.09
N LEU A 216 13.80 16.16 7.15
CA LEU A 216 13.41 16.71 5.87
C LEU A 216 11.90 16.54 5.72
N ASP A 217 11.23 17.54 5.13
CA ASP A 217 9.80 17.45 4.82
C ASP A 217 9.54 16.20 3.94
N PRO A 218 8.76 15.21 4.45
CA PRO A 218 8.54 13.95 3.76
C PRO A 218 7.54 14.05 2.61
N THR A 219 6.83 15.18 2.49
CA THR A 219 5.89 15.45 1.38
C THR A 219 6.59 15.94 0.11
N GLN A 220 7.88 16.29 0.21
CA GLN A 220 8.65 16.84 -0.90
C GLN A 220 9.30 15.76 -1.76
N GLU A 221 9.35 16.04 -3.06
CA GLU A 221 10.08 15.23 -4.03
C GLU A 221 11.58 15.55 -3.99
N ARG A 222 12.44 14.55 -3.79
CA ARG A 222 13.88 14.76 -3.67
C ARG A 222 14.69 13.73 -4.46
N TRP A 223 15.80 14.18 -5.03
CA TRP A 223 16.75 13.33 -5.77
C TRP A 223 17.61 12.46 -4.86
N ILE A 224 17.86 12.89 -3.62
CA ILE A 224 18.61 12.07 -2.65
C ILE A 224 17.89 10.76 -2.36
N TRP A 225 16.55 10.79 -2.33
CA TRP A 225 15.71 9.60 -2.18
C TRP A 225 15.74 8.70 -3.42
N TRP A 226 15.91 9.27 -4.62
CA TRP A 226 16.16 8.51 -5.83
C TRP A 226 17.46 7.70 -5.72
N LEU A 227 18.56 8.34 -5.31
CA LEU A 227 19.82 7.64 -5.10
C LEU A 227 19.70 6.54 -4.03
N LEU A 228 19.04 6.84 -2.91
CA LEU A 228 18.76 5.85 -1.88
C LEU A 228 17.99 4.65 -2.45
N LYS A 229 16.88 4.88 -3.18
CA LYS A 229 16.05 3.80 -3.70
C LYS A 229 16.76 2.96 -4.76
N VAL A 230 17.39 3.62 -5.73
CA VAL A 230 17.95 2.94 -6.91
C VAL A 230 19.26 2.25 -6.58
N TYR A 231 20.12 2.88 -5.79
CA TYR A 231 21.47 2.38 -5.51
C TYR A 231 21.66 1.90 -4.07
N GLY A 232 21.02 2.51 -3.08
CA GLY A 232 21.21 2.19 -1.67
C GLY A 232 20.39 0.99 -1.16
N LEU A 233 19.11 0.90 -1.54
CA LEU A 233 18.21 -0.11 -0.98
C LEU A 233 18.56 -1.54 -1.42
N LYS A 234 19.02 -1.76 -2.66
CA LYS A 234 19.35 -3.11 -3.13
C LYS A 234 20.50 -3.75 -2.33
N PRO A 235 21.67 -3.10 -2.18
CA PRO A 235 22.73 -3.61 -1.28
C PRO A 235 22.26 -3.76 0.17
N MET A 236 21.48 -2.80 0.69
CA MET A 236 20.92 -2.89 2.05
C MET A 236 20.05 -4.13 2.22
N THR A 237 19.22 -4.46 1.24
CA THR A 237 18.42 -5.69 1.26
C THR A 237 19.30 -6.93 1.17
N GLN A 238 20.21 -7.00 0.19
CA GLN A 238 21.00 -8.19 -0.09
C GLN A 238 22.03 -8.52 0.99
N TYR A 239 22.76 -7.52 1.48
CA TYR A 239 23.88 -7.70 2.42
C TYR A 239 23.54 -7.32 3.86
N GLY A 240 22.41 -6.63 4.08
CA GLY A 240 21.92 -6.25 5.40
C GLY A 240 20.73 -7.12 5.82
N MET A 241 19.57 -6.83 5.23
CA MET A 241 18.29 -7.40 5.65
C MET A 241 18.25 -8.93 5.55
N LEU A 242 18.64 -9.52 4.41
CA LEU A 242 18.63 -10.97 4.22
C LEU A 242 19.59 -11.71 5.16
N SER A 243 20.64 -11.03 5.62
CA SER A 243 21.60 -11.58 6.59
C SER A 243 21.21 -11.31 8.06
N GLY A 244 20.07 -10.65 8.30
CA GLY A 244 19.59 -10.31 9.65
C GLY A 244 20.39 -9.19 10.33
N ARG A 245 21.07 -8.32 9.58
CA ARG A 245 21.98 -7.28 10.10
C ARG A 245 21.44 -5.84 10.06
N ALA A 246 20.26 -5.60 9.49
CA ALA A 246 19.75 -4.25 9.15
C ALA A 246 18.31 -3.99 9.58
#